data_AF-A0A7Y0R324-F1
#
_entry.id   AF-A0A7Y0R324-F1
#
_cell.length_a   1.000
_cell.length_b   1.000
_cell.length_c   1.000
_cell.angle_alpha   90.00
_cell.angle_beta   90.00
_cell.angle_gamma   90.00
#
_symmetry.space_group_name_H-M   'P 1'
#
loop_
_entity.id
_entity.type
_entity.pdbx_description
1 polymer ?
#
loop_
_entity_poly.entity_id
_entity_poly.type
_entity_poly.pdbx_seq_one_letter_code
_entity_poly.pdbx_strand_id
1 'polypeptide(L)'
;VLHTDKSVLPKRKSAWASWNYLLEGGKEEQQRLPSLTYNMNILQHIDSSHTFCVTLNRTEDIDENKILRQFTYHHPVFTMESIAAQQRKEEIQGTQHTWFCGAYWYNGFHEDGVRSALDVVKGIAAKHNEKSDTLYEQGAA
;
A
#
# COMPACT_ATOMS: atom_id res chain seq x y z
N VAL A 1 11.83 -7.56 -5.59
CA VAL A 1 12.31 -8.80 -6.26
C VAL A 1 12.11 -9.98 -5.34
N LEU A 2 11.52 -11.09 -5.81
CA LEU A 2 11.41 -12.36 -5.11
C LEU A 2 12.59 -13.26 -5.48
N HIS A 3 13.34 -13.76 -4.50
CA HIS A 3 14.55 -14.55 -4.71
C HIS A 3 14.83 -15.50 -3.53
N THR A 4 15.84 -16.36 -3.68
CA THR A 4 16.31 -17.27 -2.61
C THR A 4 17.72 -16.94 -2.08
N ASP A 5 18.29 -15.82 -2.55
CA ASP A 5 19.62 -15.39 -2.10
C ASP A 5 19.61 -14.91 -0.64
N LYS A 6 20.39 -15.57 0.20
CA LYS A 6 20.47 -15.31 1.65
C LYS A 6 21.58 -14.30 1.99
N SER A 7 22.42 -13.95 1.02
CA SER A 7 23.55 -13.01 1.15
C SER A 7 23.10 -11.62 1.62
N VAL A 8 21.90 -11.19 1.23
CA VAL A 8 21.30 -9.89 1.57
C VAL A 8 20.67 -9.83 2.96
N LEU A 9 20.59 -10.96 3.67
CA LEU A 9 20.09 -11.00 5.06
C LEU A 9 21.24 -10.71 6.04
N PRO A 10 20.93 -10.35 7.30
CA PRO A 10 21.97 -10.13 8.30
C PRO A 10 22.92 -11.32 8.43
N LYS A 11 24.24 -11.04 8.52
CA LYS A 11 25.28 -12.08 8.66
C LYS A 11 25.01 -13.02 9.84
N ARG A 12 24.51 -12.47 10.95
CA ARG A 12 24.12 -13.25 12.13
C ARG A 12 22.69 -13.75 11.94
N LYS A 13 22.52 -15.06 11.80
CA LYS A 13 21.19 -15.69 11.66
C LYS A 13 20.23 -15.38 12.82
N SER A 14 20.76 -15.18 14.02
CA SER A 14 19.95 -14.77 15.19
C SER A 14 19.33 -13.39 15.05
N ALA A 15 19.82 -12.55 14.13
CA ALA A 15 19.27 -11.24 13.83
C ALA A 15 18.28 -11.26 12.65
N TRP A 16 17.97 -12.44 12.10
CA TRP A 16 16.98 -12.54 11.04
C TRP A 16 15.59 -12.24 11.60
N ALA A 17 14.96 -11.24 11.00
CA ALA A 17 13.59 -10.88 11.29
C ALA A 17 12.72 -11.07 10.05
N SER A 18 11.41 -10.96 10.20
CA SER A 18 10.50 -10.87 9.07
C SER A 18 10.89 -9.71 8.13
N TRP A 19 11.41 -8.62 8.68
CA TRP A 19 11.74 -7.37 7.98
C TRP A 19 13.19 -7.00 8.33
N ASN A 20 14.09 -6.93 7.34
CA ASN A 20 15.50 -6.67 7.55
C ASN A 20 15.91 -5.43 6.75
N TYR A 21 16.10 -4.31 7.45
CA TYR A 21 16.47 -3.05 6.84
C TYR A 21 17.98 -2.93 6.70
N LEU A 22 18.45 -2.43 5.56
CA LEU A 22 19.87 -2.24 5.29
C LEU A 22 20.21 -0.75 5.28
N LEU A 23 21.13 -0.36 6.17
CA LEU A 23 21.75 0.96 6.24
C LEU A 23 23.26 0.78 6.08
N GLU A 24 23.87 1.48 5.13
CA GLU A 24 25.34 1.46 4.94
C GLU A 24 26.06 2.54 5.75
N GLY A 25 25.33 3.55 6.24
CA GLY A 25 25.85 4.54 7.17
C GLY A 25 26.76 5.60 6.52
N GLY A 26 26.65 5.79 5.21
CA GLY A 26 27.39 6.82 4.46
C GLY A 26 26.68 8.18 4.42
N LYS A 27 27.40 9.23 3.98
CA LYS A 27 26.82 10.58 3.81
C LYS A 27 25.66 10.63 2.81
N GLU A 28 25.67 9.73 1.83
CA GLU A 28 24.64 9.62 0.80
C GLU A 28 23.41 8.80 1.24
N GLU A 29 23.45 8.17 2.42
CA GLU A 29 22.36 7.30 2.91
C GLU A 29 21.02 8.02 2.94
N GLN A 30 21.01 9.31 3.29
CA GLN A 30 19.79 10.13 3.35
C GLN A 30 19.11 10.33 1.99
N GLN A 31 19.84 10.17 0.89
CA GLN A 31 19.34 10.37 -0.47
C GLN A 31 18.99 9.05 -1.16
N ARG A 32 19.37 7.91 -0.58
CA ARG A 32 19.08 6.61 -1.17
C ARG A 32 17.65 6.16 -0.85
N LEU A 33 17.09 5.38 -1.77
CA LEU A 33 15.83 4.72 -1.53
C LEU A 33 15.97 3.69 -0.40
N PRO A 34 14.97 3.59 0.49
CA PRO A 34 14.94 2.56 1.52
C PRO A 34 15.14 1.16 0.95
N SER A 35 16.12 0.44 1.50
CA SER A 35 16.43 -0.94 1.15
C SER A 35 15.91 -1.88 2.25
N LEU A 36 15.02 -2.79 1.87
CA LEU A 36 14.35 -3.69 2.81
C LEU A 36 14.28 -5.09 2.23
N THR A 37 14.65 -6.09 3.02
CA THR A 37 14.49 -7.51 2.68
C THR A 37 13.49 -8.17 3.63
N TYR A 38 12.36 -8.61 3.08
CA TYR A 38 11.43 -9.46 3.78
C TYR A 38 11.90 -10.91 3.78
N ASN A 39 12.03 -11.51 4.96
CA ASN A 39 12.17 -12.96 5.08
C ASN A 39 10.76 -13.56 5.12
N MET A 40 10.31 -14.09 3.98
CA MET A 40 8.94 -14.55 3.80
C MET A 40 8.63 -15.81 4.63
N ASN A 41 9.63 -16.64 4.92
CA ASN A 41 9.44 -17.79 5.78
C ASN A 41 9.05 -17.38 7.21
N ILE A 42 9.68 -16.34 7.75
CA ILE A 42 9.31 -15.82 9.07
C ILE A 42 7.99 -15.05 8.97
N LEU A 43 7.86 -14.17 7.96
CA LEU A 43 6.70 -13.29 7.83
C LEU A 43 5.38 -14.03 7.59
N GLN A 44 5.40 -15.10 6.81
CA GLN A 44 4.22 -15.84 6.38
C GLN A 44 4.19 -17.27 6.93
N HIS A 45 5.11 -17.62 7.84
CA HIS A 45 5.23 -18.97 8.41
C HIS A 45 5.39 -20.08 7.35
N ILE A 46 6.18 -19.83 6.29
CA ILE A 46 6.41 -20.80 5.23
C ILE A 46 7.47 -21.83 5.68
N ASP A 47 7.08 -23.09 5.78
CA ASP A 47 8.00 -24.22 5.96
C ASP A 47 8.60 -24.66 4.62
N SER A 48 9.92 -24.54 4.49
CA SER A 48 10.64 -24.86 3.26
C SER A 48 12.14 -25.00 3.53
N SER A 49 12.82 -25.82 2.72
CA SER A 49 14.28 -25.89 2.68
C SER A 49 14.92 -24.60 2.13
N HIS A 50 14.15 -23.82 1.37
CA HIS A 50 14.57 -22.53 0.83
C HIS A 50 14.13 -21.38 1.73
N THR A 51 14.99 -20.36 1.83
CA THR A 51 14.62 -19.07 2.42
C THR A 51 14.17 -18.17 1.30
N PHE A 52 12.89 -17.84 1.28
CA PHE A 52 12.30 -16.92 0.31
C PHE A 52 12.43 -15.49 0.82
N CYS A 53 13.05 -14.66 0.00
CA CYS A 53 13.29 -13.27 0.29
C CYS A 53 12.53 -12.39 -0.72
N VAL A 54 11.95 -11.29 -0.23
CA VAL A 54 11.48 -10.21 -1.10
C VAL A 54 12.26 -8.94 -0.76
N THR A 55 13.13 -8.52 -1.68
CA THR A 55 13.99 -7.34 -1.50
C THR A 55 13.48 -6.16 -2.32
N LEU A 56 13.50 -4.97 -1.71
CA LEU A 56 13.06 -3.70 -2.28
C LEU A 56 14.27 -2.80 -2.52
N ASN A 57 14.29 -2.15 -3.68
CA ASN A 57 15.25 -1.10 -4.06
C ASN A 57 16.73 -1.49 -3.92
N ARG A 58 17.05 -2.77 -4.14
CA ARG A 58 18.40 -3.31 -3.95
C ARG A 58 18.63 -4.58 -4.78
N THR A 59 18.23 -4.54 -6.04
CA THR A 59 18.27 -5.72 -6.93
C THR A 59 19.71 -6.10 -7.29
N GLU A 60 20.60 -5.11 -7.37
CA GLU A 60 22.00 -5.23 -7.72
C GLU A 60 22.82 -6.09 -6.74
N ASP A 61 22.35 -6.25 -5.51
CA ASP A 61 23.01 -7.07 -4.47
C ASP A 61 22.55 -8.53 -4.48
N ILE A 62 21.64 -8.90 -5.39
CA ILE A 62 21.05 -10.24 -5.47
C ILE A 62 21.72 -11.02 -6.61
N ASP A 63 22.16 -12.23 -6.31
CA ASP A 63 22.59 -13.20 -7.34
C ASP A 63 21.45 -13.47 -8.34
N GLU A 64 21.65 -13.08 -9.60
CA GLU A 64 20.65 -13.16 -10.66
C GLU A 64 20.10 -14.57 -10.86
N ASN A 65 20.91 -15.61 -10.64
CA ASN A 65 20.50 -17.01 -10.77
C ASN A 65 19.54 -17.46 -9.66
N LYS A 66 19.41 -16.68 -8.59
CA LYS A 66 18.51 -16.95 -7.48
C LYS A 66 17.24 -16.11 -7.52
N ILE A 67 17.09 -15.23 -8.52
CA ILE A 67 15.88 -14.45 -8.73
C ILE A 67 14.78 -15.36 -9.29
N LEU A 68 13.66 -15.42 -8.58
CA LEU A 68 12.47 -16.18 -9.00
C LEU A 68 11.51 -15.29 -9.78
N ARG A 69 11.36 -14.02 -9.36
CA ARG A 69 10.47 -13.07 -10.02
C ARG A 69 10.78 -11.62 -9.68
N GLN A 70 10.49 -10.72 -10.61
CA GLN A 70 10.61 -9.27 -10.41
C GLN A 70 9.24 -8.61 -10.57
N PHE A 71 9.04 -7.52 -9.82
CA PHE A 71 7.79 -6.76 -9.79
C PHE A 71 8.12 -5.29 -9.64
N THR A 72 7.36 -4.44 -10.32
CA THR A 72 7.42 -2.99 -10.14
C THR A 72 6.17 -2.54 -9.40
N TYR A 73 6.37 -2.01 -8.19
CA TYR A 73 5.31 -1.42 -7.39
C TYR A 73 5.59 0.07 -7.20
N HIS A 74 4.52 0.86 -7.16
CA HIS A 74 4.60 2.29 -6.87
C HIS A 74 3.92 2.53 -5.52
N HIS A 75 4.60 3.24 -4.62
CA HIS A 75 4.03 3.65 -3.34
C HIS A 75 3.55 5.10 -3.43
N PRO A 76 2.33 5.40 -2.94
CA PRO A 76 1.87 6.77 -2.86
C PRO A 76 2.76 7.57 -1.90
N VAL A 77 3.13 8.78 -2.33
CA VAL A 77 3.90 9.73 -1.51
C VAL A 77 2.92 10.75 -0.95
N PHE A 78 2.84 10.83 0.37
CA PHE A 78 2.02 11.82 1.05
C PHE A 78 2.81 13.11 1.25
N THR A 79 2.46 14.13 0.48
CA THR A 79 2.94 15.51 0.63
C THR A 79 1.90 16.39 1.32
N MET A 80 2.29 17.58 1.74
CA MET A 80 1.35 18.57 2.30
C MET A 80 0.22 18.89 1.32
N GLU A 81 0.53 18.99 0.03
CA GLU A 81 -0.43 19.20 -1.04
C GLU A 81 -1.39 18.00 -1.18
N SER A 82 -0.88 16.77 -1.08
CA SER A 82 -1.74 15.58 -1.14
C SER A 82 -2.73 15.53 0.03
N ILE A 83 -2.29 15.90 1.24
CA ILE A 83 -3.13 15.94 2.45
C ILE A 83 -4.17 17.05 2.31
N ALA A 84 -3.78 18.23 1.80
CA ALA A 84 -4.72 19.31 1.54
C ALA A 84 -5.78 18.91 0.49
N ALA A 85 -5.38 18.16 -0.55
CA ALA A 85 -6.30 17.65 -1.55
C ALA A 85 -7.28 16.61 -0.97
N GLN A 86 -6.86 15.74 -0.04
CA GLN A 86 -7.75 14.80 0.65
C GLN A 86 -8.90 15.52 1.39
N GLN A 87 -8.64 16.69 2.00
CA GLN A 87 -9.67 17.47 2.70
C GLN A 87 -10.77 18.00 1.78
N ARG A 88 -10.49 18.04 0.47
CA ARG A 88 -11.41 18.51 -0.57
C ARG A 88 -12.19 17.36 -1.24
N LYS A 89 -12.18 16.17 -0.64
CA LYS A 89 -12.88 14.96 -1.14
C LYS A 89 -14.34 15.24 -1.52
N GLU A 90 -15.07 16.00 -0.70
CA GLU A 90 -16.50 16.27 -0.92
C GLU A 90 -16.79 17.08 -2.19
N GLU A 91 -15.80 17.77 -2.77
CA GLU A 91 -15.98 18.51 -4.03
C GLU A 91 -16.23 17.58 -5.23
N ILE A 92 -15.78 16.33 -5.15
CA ILE A 92 -15.85 15.38 -6.27
C ILE A 92 -16.76 14.17 -6.01
N GLN A 93 -17.05 13.84 -4.75
CA GLN A 93 -17.83 12.64 -4.41
C GLN A 93 -19.30 12.79 -4.82
N GLY A 94 -19.81 11.80 -5.56
CA GLY A 94 -21.19 11.77 -6.01
C GLY A 94 -21.53 12.78 -7.10
N THR A 95 -20.56 13.55 -7.60
CA THR A 95 -20.71 14.42 -8.76
C THR A 95 -20.85 13.55 -10.02
N GLN A 96 -21.87 13.84 -10.84
CA GLN A 96 -22.16 13.07 -12.06
C GLN A 96 -22.22 11.55 -11.82
N HIS A 97 -22.88 11.13 -10.74
CA HIS A 97 -23.02 9.71 -10.34
C HIS A 97 -21.68 8.96 -10.18
N THR A 98 -20.57 9.68 -9.97
CA THR A 98 -19.23 9.11 -9.85
C THR A 98 -18.76 9.19 -8.40
N TRP A 99 -18.14 8.13 -7.91
CA TRP A 99 -17.62 8.02 -6.56
C TRP A 99 -16.22 7.42 -6.59
N PHE A 100 -15.38 7.83 -5.64
CA PHE A 100 -13.97 7.46 -5.59
C PHE A 100 -13.64 6.82 -4.24
N CYS A 101 -13.05 5.64 -4.22
CA CYS A 101 -12.52 5.01 -3.01
C CYS A 101 -11.09 4.51 -3.25
N GLY A 102 -10.34 4.36 -2.17
CA GLY A 102 -8.97 3.89 -2.16
C GLY A 102 -8.22 4.35 -0.92
N ALA A 103 -7.13 3.65 -0.59
CA ALA A 103 -6.31 3.94 0.58
C ALA A 103 -5.72 5.36 0.59
N TYR A 104 -5.59 5.97 -0.60
CA TYR A 104 -5.14 7.34 -0.80
C TYR A 104 -6.07 8.40 -0.20
N TRP A 105 -7.27 8.05 0.28
CA TRP A 105 -8.14 9.00 0.99
C TRP A 105 -7.75 9.23 2.44
N TYR A 106 -6.86 8.40 3.02
CA TYR A 106 -6.37 8.57 4.38
C TYR A 106 -4.86 8.30 4.44
N ASN A 107 -4.40 7.32 5.22
CA ASN A 107 -2.98 7.09 5.51
C ASN A 107 -2.30 6.07 4.58
N GLY A 108 -3.00 5.58 3.55
CA GLY A 108 -2.42 4.69 2.54
C GLY A 108 -2.35 3.20 2.92
N PHE A 109 -2.99 2.78 4.02
CA PHE A 109 -3.03 1.37 4.41
C PHE A 109 -4.26 0.62 3.87
N HIS A 110 -4.26 -0.71 3.99
CA HIS A 110 -5.38 -1.55 3.53
C HIS A 110 -6.70 -1.18 4.21
N GLU A 111 -6.66 -0.89 5.52
CA GLU A 111 -7.82 -0.46 6.29
C GLU A 111 -8.41 0.86 5.79
N ASP A 112 -7.55 1.79 5.36
CA ASP A 112 -7.97 3.07 4.78
C ASP A 112 -8.73 2.85 3.47
N GLY A 113 -8.34 1.84 2.70
CA GLY A 113 -9.08 1.41 1.51
C GLY A 113 -10.50 0.97 1.87
N VAL A 114 -10.65 0.09 2.86
CA VAL A 114 -11.96 -0.40 3.34
C VAL A 114 -12.80 0.75 3.89
N ARG A 115 -12.23 1.58 4.76
CA ARG A 115 -12.86 2.76 5.33
C ARG A 115 -13.40 3.69 4.24
N SER A 116 -12.61 3.96 3.20
CA SER A 116 -13.02 4.88 2.13
C SER A 116 -14.17 4.32 1.29
N ALA A 117 -14.23 2.99 1.14
CA ALA A 117 -15.34 2.32 0.47
C ALA A 117 -16.63 2.43 1.30
N LEU A 118 -16.54 2.30 2.63
CA LEU A 118 -17.69 2.49 3.52
C LEU A 118 -18.25 3.91 3.44
N ASP A 119 -17.39 4.93 3.33
CA ASP A 119 -17.83 6.31 3.10
C ASP A 119 -18.63 6.46 1.79
N VAL A 120 -18.15 5.86 0.70
CA VAL A 120 -18.83 5.86 -0.60
C VAL A 120 -20.20 5.17 -0.49
N VAL A 121 -20.27 4.00 0.14
CA VAL A 121 -21.54 3.26 0.32
C VAL A 121 -22.56 4.12 1.08
N LYS A 122 -22.14 4.80 2.15
CA LYS A 122 -23.02 5.71 2.92
C LYS A 122 -23.51 6.88 2.06
N GLY A 123 -22.61 7.49 1.29
CA GLY A 123 -22.96 8.61 0.40
C GLY A 123 -23.95 8.22 -0.71
N ILE A 124 -23.78 7.03 -1.30
CA ILE A 124 -24.72 6.47 -2.29
C ILE A 124 -26.09 6.24 -1.64
N ALA A 125 -26.13 5.63 -0.46
CA ALA A 125 -27.38 5.36 0.25
C ALA A 125 -28.13 6.66 0.60
N ALA A 126 -27.41 7.69 1.07
CA ALA A 126 -27.99 8.99 1.37
C ALA A 126 -28.64 9.64 0.13
N LYS A 127 -27.92 9.70 -1.00
CA LYS A 127 -28.48 10.24 -2.26
C LYS A 127 -29.68 9.45 -2.79
N HIS A 128 -29.68 8.12 -2.61
CA HIS A 128 -30.80 7.29 -3.02
C HIS A 128 -32.06 7.60 -2.19
N ASN A 129 -31.89 7.79 -0.88
CA ASN A 129 -33.01 8.10 0.03
C ASN A 129 -33.56 9.51 -0.23
N GLU A 130 -32.72 10.52 -0.42
CA GLU A 130 -33.16 11.88 -0.83
C GLU A 130 -33.99 11.86 -2.12
N LYS A 131 -33.59 11.05 -3.10
CA LYS A 131 -34.31 10.88 -4.36
C LYS A 131 -35.65 10.16 -4.18
N SER A 132 -35.71 9.24 -3.23
CA SER A 132 -36.95 8.53 -2.90
C SER A 132 -37.94 9.48 -2.23
N ASP A 133 -37.50 10.26 -1.25
CA ASP A 133 -38.34 11.22 -0.54
C ASP A 133 -38.86 12.34 -1.45
N THR A 134 -38.02 12.85 -2.35
CA THR A 134 -38.44 13.86 -3.36
C THR A 134 -39.44 13.31 -4.39
N LEU A 135 -39.37 12.02 -4.73
CA LEU A 135 -40.36 11.37 -5.61
C LEU A 135 -41.72 11.17 -4.92
N TYR A 136 -41.73 10.92 -3.60
CA TYR A 136 -42.98 10.82 -2.84
C TYR A 136 -43.65 12.19 -2.61
N GLU A 137 -42.90 13.27 -2.45
CA GLU A 137 -43.46 14.63 -2.34
C GLU A 137 -44.06 15.15 -3.66
N GLN A 138 -43.55 14.72 -4.81
CA GLN A 138 -44.05 15.12 -6.13
C GLN A 138 -45.18 14.21 -6.67
N GLY A 139 -45.53 13.13 -5.96
CA GLY A 139 -46.52 12.13 -6.36
C GLY A 139 -47.95 12.37 -5.89
N ALA A 140 -48.27 13.54 -5.33
CA ALA A 140 -49.63 13.91 -4.93
C ALA A 140 -50.18 15.02 -5.84
N ALA A 141 -50.54 14.67 -7.07
CA ALA A 141 -51.53 15.35 -7.91
C ALA A 141 -52.05 14.38 -8.98
#